data_AF-A0A931PMS2-F1
#
_entry.id   AF-A0A931PMS2-F1
#
_cell.length_a   1.000
_cell.length_b   1.000
_cell.length_c   1.000
_cell.angle_alpha   90.00
_cell.angle_beta   90.00
_cell.angle_gamma   90.00
#
_symmetry.space_group_name_H-M   'P 1'
#
loop_
_entity.id
_entity.type
_entity.pdbx_description
1 polymer ?
#
loop_
_entity_poly.entity_id
_entity_poly.type
_entity_poly.pdbx_seq_one_letter_code
_entity_poly.pdbx_strand_id
1 'polypeptide(L)'
;MFSSKTNVLLVLPTEVVDRARALAGQATATLKLPVSLQIVLRGLIEEGLKRVDSPTLLDNFERQARIVRDIRRASRQRVRSGAPATPVPGRQGPPGRQGRPRGRNTAPPKEGARR
;
A
#
# COMPACT_ATOMS: atom_id res chain seq x y z
N MET A 1 16.95 -2.97 -25.62
CA MET A 1 15.56 -3.44 -25.43
C MET A 1 15.52 -4.22 -24.12
N PHE A 2 14.85 -3.74 -23.06
CA PHE A 2 14.81 -4.43 -21.76
C PHE A 2 13.86 -5.63 -21.87
N SER A 3 14.37 -6.78 -22.30
CA SER A 3 13.56 -7.93 -22.70
C SER A 3 12.95 -8.75 -21.54
N SER A 4 13.11 -8.29 -20.30
CA SER A 4 12.52 -8.86 -19.09
C SER A 4 12.15 -7.75 -18.10
N LYS A 5 11.08 -7.00 -18.41
CA LYS A 5 10.66 -5.86 -17.60
C LYS A 5 9.90 -6.34 -16.36
N THR A 6 10.62 -6.68 -15.31
CA THR A 6 10.05 -6.91 -13.97
C THR A 6 9.77 -5.56 -13.30
N ASN A 7 8.50 -5.28 -12.98
CA ASN A 7 8.11 -4.08 -12.25
C ASN A 7 8.18 -4.36 -10.75
N VAL A 8 8.86 -3.50 -9.99
CA VAL A 8 9.00 -3.61 -8.53
C VAL A 8 8.56 -2.29 -7.91
N LEU A 9 7.72 -2.36 -6.87
CA LEU A 9 7.41 -1.23 -6.02
C LEU A 9 8.34 -1.24 -4.80
N LEU A 10 9.12 -0.17 -4.64
CA LEU A 10 10.00 0.02 -3.51
C LEU A 10 9.40 1.04 -2.55
N VAL A 11 9.19 0.64 -1.29
CA VAL A 11 8.75 1.53 -0.22
C VAL A 11 9.94 1.75 0.71
N LEU A 12 10.38 3.00 0.82
CA LEU A 12 11.54 3.38 1.62
C LEU A 12 11.13 4.35 2.73
N PRO A 13 11.80 4.30 3.89
CA PRO A 13 11.74 5.38 4.86
C PRO A 13 12.22 6.70 4.26
N THR A 14 11.67 7.82 4.76
CA THR A 14 11.91 9.16 4.18
C THR A 14 13.38 9.54 4.29
N GLU A 15 14.02 9.20 5.41
CA GLU A 15 15.44 9.45 5.67
C GLU A 15 16.37 8.78 4.66
N VAL A 16 15.97 7.61 4.12
CA VAL A 16 16.73 6.92 3.07
C VAL A 16 16.61 7.66 1.74
N VAL A 17 15.40 8.13 1.42
CA VAL A 17 15.13 8.92 0.21
C VAL A 17 15.90 10.24 0.26
N ASP A 18 15.93 10.91 1.41
CA ASP A 18 16.62 12.19 1.58
C ASP A 18 18.14 12.04 1.46
N ARG A 19 18.72 10.97 2.03
CA ARG A 19 20.14 10.65 1.81
C ARG A 19 20.44 10.38 0.34
N ALA A 20 19.59 9.63 -0.34
CA ALA A 20 19.76 9.37 -1.77
C ALA A 20 19.62 10.64 -2.62
N ARG A 21 18.76 11.60 -2.24
CA ARG A 21 18.70 12.93 -2.86
C ARG A 21 19.98 13.72 -2.65
N ALA A 22 20.53 13.72 -1.44
CA ALA A 22 21.81 14.38 -1.15
C ALA A 22 22.94 13.80 -2.02
N LEU A 23 23.01 12.47 -2.14
CA LEU A 23 23.95 11.78 -3.02
C LEU A 23 23.73 12.15 -4.50
N ALA A 24 22.49 12.26 -4.96
CA ALA A 24 22.19 12.69 -6.32
C ALA A 24 22.67 14.14 -6.59
N GLY A 25 22.48 15.04 -5.62
CA GLY A 25 22.99 16.41 -5.68
C GLY A 25 24.51 16.46 -5.73
N GLN A 26 25.18 15.69 -4.87
CA GLN A 26 26.63 15.56 -4.86
C GLN A 26 27.16 14.98 -6.18
N ALA A 27 26.55 13.91 -6.68
CA ALA A 27 26.94 13.30 -7.95
C ALA A 27 26.73 14.27 -9.13
N THR A 28 25.65 15.04 -9.12
CA THR A 28 25.39 16.08 -10.13
C THR A 28 26.47 17.16 -10.11
N ALA A 29 26.85 17.63 -8.92
CA ALA A 29 27.89 18.63 -8.77
C ALA A 29 29.27 18.10 -9.19
N THR A 30 29.63 16.89 -8.78
CA THR A 30 30.93 16.28 -9.07
C THR A 30 31.08 15.90 -10.55
N LEU A 31 30.06 15.28 -11.13
CA LEU A 31 30.11 14.78 -12.50
C LEU A 31 29.77 15.86 -13.51
N LYS A 32 29.19 17.00 -13.08
CA LYS A 32 28.69 18.09 -13.93
C LYS A 32 27.63 17.63 -14.95
N LEU A 33 26.83 16.64 -14.55
CA LEU A 33 25.77 16.03 -15.36
C LEU A 33 24.54 15.86 -14.47
N PRO A 34 23.30 16.09 -14.94
CA PRO A 34 22.10 15.84 -14.14
C PRO A 34 22.00 14.36 -13.74
N VAL A 35 22.13 14.06 -12.45
CA VAL A 35 21.95 12.72 -11.91
C VAL A 35 20.59 12.63 -11.23
N SER A 36 19.70 11.79 -11.76
CA SER A 36 18.38 11.58 -11.17
C SER A 36 18.45 10.66 -9.96
N LEU A 37 17.49 10.84 -9.03
CA LEU A 37 17.33 9.95 -7.88
C LEU A 37 17.16 8.48 -8.29
N GLN A 38 16.50 8.22 -9.43
CA GLN A 38 16.32 6.87 -9.94
C GLN A 38 17.64 6.19 -10.28
N ILE A 39 18.59 6.92 -10.87
CA ILE A 39 19.92 6.39 -11.20
C ILE A 39 20.68 6.06 -9.92
N VAL A 40 20.64 6.95 -8.92
CA VAL A 40 21.31 6.71 -7.63
C VAL A 40 20.71 5.50 -6.91
N LEU A 41 19.38 5.44 -6.78
CA LEU A 41 18.72 4.30 -6.13
C LEU A 41 19.00 3.00 -6.87
N ARG A 42 19.00 3.02 -8.20
CA ARG A 42 19.38 1.86 -9.00
C ARG A 42 20.81 1.42 -8.72
N GLY A 43 21.77 2.35 -8.71
CA GLY A 43 23.15 2.04 -8.38
C GLY A 43 23.31 1.48 -6.96
N LEU A 44 22.63 2.06 -5.97
CA LEU A 44 22.65 1.55 -4.59
C LEU A 44 22.06 0.14 -4.48
N ILE A 45 20.98 -0.15 -5.22
CA ILE A 45 20.40 -1.50 -5.29
C ILE A 45 21.38 -2.46 -5.96
N GLU A 46 21.93 -2.10 -7.11
CA GLU A 46 22.90 -2.95 -7.83
C GLU A 46 24.14 -3.24 -6.97
N GLU A 47 24.72 -2.23 -6.32
CA GLU A 47 25.84 -2.39 -5.39
C GLU A 47 25.47 -3.20 -4.14
N GLY A 48 24.24 -3.04 -3.63
CA GLY A 48 23.73 -3.88 -2.55
C GLY A 48 23.56 -5.33 -2.97
N LEU A 49 23.07 -5.58 -4.18
CA LEU A 49 22.88 -6.91 -4.75
C LEU A 49 24.21 -7.60 -5.11
N LYS A 50 25.26 -6.85 -5.46
CA LYS A 50 26.60 -7.42 -5.62
C LYS A 50 27.18 -7.94 -4.30
N ARG A 51 26.67 -7.48 -3.16
CA ARG A 51 27.12 -7.87 -1.82
C ARG A 51 26.33 -9.04 -1.24
N VAL A 52 25.49 -9.72 -2.02
CA VAL A 52 24.52 -10.75 -1.57
C VAL A 52 25.12 -11.87 -0.73
N ASP A 53 26.39 -12.20 -0.93
CA ASP A 53 27.08 -13.26 -0.16
C ASP A 53 27.62 -12.79 1.21
N SER A 54 27.27 -11.58 1.65
CA SER A 54 27.67 -11.09 2.97
C SER A 54 26.83 -11.72 4.09
N PRO A 55 27.46 -12.35 5.11
CA PRO A 55 26.75 -12.88 6.28
C PRO A 55 25.86 -11.83 6.97
N THR A 56 26.29 -10.56 6.97
CA THR A 56 25.52 -9.46 7.55
C THR A 56 24.20 -9.17 6.83
N LEU A 57 24.10 -9.48 5.54
CA LEU A 57 22.85 -9.34 4.80
C LEU A 57 21.86 -10.45 5.15
N LEU A 58 22.34 -11.69 5.29
CA LEU A 58 21.51 -12.82 5.70
C LEU A 58 20.90 -12.59 7.09
N ASP A 59 21.69 -12.11 8.05
CA ASP A 59 21.21 -11.74 9.39
C ASP A 59 20.11 -10.66 9.34
N ASN A 60 20.28 -9.66 8.46
CA ASN A 60 19.29 -8.60 8.28
C ASN A 60 18.00 -9.11 7.63
N PHE A 61 18.10 -9.99 6.61
CA PHE A 61 16.94 -10.63 5.99
C PHE A 61 16.19 -11.49 7.00
N GLU A 62 16.90 -12.26 7.80
CA GLU A 62 16.29 -13.07 8.85
C GLU A 62 15.55 -12.20 9.87
N ARG A 63 16.20 -11.14 10.36
CA ARG A 63 15.58 -10.18 11.28
C ARG A 63 14.30 -9.57 10.68
N GLN A 64 14.35 -9.09 9.44
CA GLN A 64 13.20 -8.50 8.78
C GLN A 64 12.08 -9.51 8.53
N ALA A 65 12.43 -10.74 8.11
CA ALA A 65 11.46 -11.81 7.91
C ALA A 65 10.73 -12.17 9.21
N ARG A 66 11.45 -12.20 10.35
CA ARG A 66 10.86 -12.38 11.68
C ARG A 66 9.89 -11.25 12.02
N ILE A 67 10.29 -9.99 11.85
CA ILE A 67 9.42 -8.81 12.08
C ILE A 67 8.14 -8.88 11.23
N VAL A 68 8.26 -9.16 9.92
CA VAL A 68 7.10 -9.28 9.03
C VAL A 68 6.21 -10.45 9.45
N ARG A 69 6.79 -11.58 9.84
CA ARG A 69 6.05 -12.74 10.35
C ARG A 69 5.26 -12.37 11.61
N ASP A 70 5.86 -11.60 12.51
CA ASP A 70 5.22 -11.15 13.75
C ASP A 70 4.09 -10.15 13.47
N ILE A 71 4.30 -9.17 12.58
CA ILE A 71 3.25 -8.25 12.12
C ILE A 71 2.07 -9.02 11.53
N ARG A 72 2.35 -10.00 10.67
CA ARG A 72 1.31 -10.86 10.06
C ARG A 72 0.62 -11.75 11.08
N ARG A 73 1.33 -12.20 12.12
CA ARG A 73 0.74 -12.99 13.21
C ARG A 73 -0.17 -12.12 14.07
N ALA A 74 0.27 -10.92 14.43
CA ALA A 74 -0.51 -9.94 15.18
C ALA A 74 -1.77 -9.51 14.42
N SER A 75 -1.68 -9.26 13.11
CA SER A 75 -2.85 -8.93 12.29
C SER A 75 -3.86 -10.09 12.23
N ARG A 76 -3.40 -11.34 12.07
CA ARG A 76 -4.28 -12.52 12.12
C ARG A 76 -4.93 -12.72 13.48
N GLN A 77 -4.22 -12.45 14.58
CA GLN A 77 -4.79 -12.55 15.92
C GLN A 77 -5.88 -11.50 16.14
N ARG A 78 -5.67 -10.26 15.69
CA ARG A 78 -6.70 -9.19 15.74
C ARG A 78 -7.98 -9.57 14.98
N VAL A 79 -7.86 -10.24 13.83
CA VAL A 79 -9.01 -10.73 13.06
C VAL A 79 -9.75 -11.85 13.81
N ARG A 80 -9.04 -12.74 14.51
CA ARG A 80 -9.65 -13.84 15.28
C ARG A 80 -10.29 -13.40 16.60
N SER A 81 -9.79 -12.33 17.21
CA SER A 81 -10.32 -11.79 18.47
C SER A 81 -11.62 -10.98 18.31
N GLY A 82 -12.17 -10.86 17.10
CA GLY A 82 -13.46 -10.19 16.87
C GLY A 82 -13.47 -8.70 17.26
N ALA A 83 -12.31 -8.07 17.41
CA ALA A 83 -12.25 -6.64 17.68
C ALA A 83 -12.79 -5.91 16.44
N PRO A 84 -13.83 -5.07 16.58
CA PRO A 84 -14.38 -4.35 15.43
C PRO A 84 -13.25 -3.53 14.83
N ALA A 85 -13.01 -3.71 13.54
CA ALA A 85 -12.16 -2.82 12.78
C ALA A 85 -12.74 -1.42 12.95
N THR A 86 -12.10 -0.58 13.76
CA THR A 86 -12.45 0.84 13.85
C THR A 86 -12.48 1.39 12.42
N PRO A 87 -13.61 1.91 11.94
CA PRO A 87 -13.69 2.47 10.62
C PRO A 87 -12.70 3.63 10.55
N VAL A 88 -11.69 3.51 9.68
CA VAL A 88 -10.90 4.67 9.28
C VAL A 88 -11.88 5.59 8.52
N PRO A 89 -12.12 6.83 8.96
CA PRO A 89 -13.00 7.73 8.24
C PRO A 89 -12.34 8.05 6.90
N GLY A 90 -13.02 7.75 5.78
CA GLY A 90 -12.56 8.17 4.46
C GLY A 90 -12.70 7.17 3.32
N ARG A 91 -13.11 5.93 3.56
CA ARG A 91 -13.33 4.95 2.48
C ARG A 91 -14.82 4.67 2.26
N GLN A 92 -15.54 5.65 1.71
CA GLN A 92 -16.87 5.42 1.12
C GLN A 92 -16.68 4.73 -0.23
N GLY A 93 -16.82 3.40 -0.26
CA GLY A 93 -17.14 2.67 -1.49
C GLY A 93 -18.64 2.80 -1.79
N PRO A 94 -19.07 2.71 -3.06
CA PRO A 94 -20.42 3.06 -3.48
C PRO A 94 -21.47 2.09 -2.89
N PRO A 95 -22.67 2.59 -2.49
CA PRO A 95 -23.66 1.77 -1.85
C PRO A 95 -24.32 0.82 -2.86
N GLY A 96 -24.35 -0.46 -2.47
CA GLY A 96 -24.97 -1.53 -3.23
C GLY A 96 -26.47 -1.33 -3.40
N ARG A 97 -26.93 -1.67 -4.61
CA ARG A 97 -28.31 -2.05 -4.92
C ARG A 97 -28.79 -3.09 -3.89
N GLN A 98 -29.67 -2.69 -2.98
CA GLN A 98 -30.47 -3.63 -2.20
C GLN A 98 -31.95 -3.27 -2.27
N GLY A 99 -32.70 -4.18 -2.90
CA GLY A 99 -34.00 -4.65 -2.43
C GLY A 99 -35.10 -3.61 -2.27
N ARG A 100 -35.90 -3.43 -3.32
CA ARG A 100 -37.26 -2.92 -3.21
C ARG A 100 -38.19 -4.10 -2.89
N PRO A 101 -38.94 -4.06 -1.78
CA PRO A 101 -40.23 -4.75 -1.80
C PRO A 101 -41.40 -3.91 -1.26
N ARG A 102 -42.56 -4.17 -1.89
CA ARG A 102 -43.93 -4.12 -1.35
C ARG A 102 -44.56 -2.74 -1.10
N GLY A 103 -45.25 -2.25 -2.14
CA GLY A 103 -46.45 -1.44 -1.97
C GLY A 103 -47.69 -2.35 -1.86
N ARG A 104 -48.25 -2.46 -0.65
CA ARG A 104 -49.63 -2.93 -0.42
C ARG A 104 -50.17 -2.05 0.69
N ASN A 105 -50.93 -1.02 0.32
CA ASN A 105 -51.85 -0.38 1.24
C ASN A 105 -53.23 -0.34 0.59
N THR A 106 -54.10 -1.11 1.23
CA THR A 106 -55.56 -1.15 1.17
C THR A 106 -56.16 0.20 1.55
N ALA A 107 -57.19 0.63 0.80
CA ALA A 107 -58.15 1.63 1.25
C ALA A 107 -59.58 1.09 1.03
N PRO A 108 -60.43 1.04 2.06
CA PRO A 108 -61.88 1.05 1.92
C PRO A 108 -62.48 2.31 2.60
N PRO A 109 -63.81 2.54 2.56
CA PRO A 109 -64.64 2.68 1.37
C PRO A 109 -65.55 3.95 1.39
N LYS A 110 -66.14 4.26 0.22
CA LYS A 110 -67.38 5.00 -0.15
C LYS A 110 -67.93 6.14 0.74
N GLU A 111 -68.22 7.29 0.12
CA GLU A 111 -69.58 7.92 0.09
C GLU A 111 -69.64 9.10 -0.91
N GLY A 112 -70.80 9.34 -1.53
CA GLY A 112 -71.08 10.62 -2.21
C GLY A 112 -71.61 10.53 -3.65
N ALA A 113 -72.76 9.89 -3.87
CA ALA A 113 -73.61 10.14 -5.04
C ALA A 113 -74.63 11.24 -4.71
N ARG A 114 -75.10 11.94 -5.76
CA ARG A 114 -76.06 13.07 -5.83
C ARG A 114 -75.29 14.41 -5.96
N ARG A 115 -75.42 15.17 -7.05
CA ARG A 115 -76.51 15.32 -8.03
C ARG A 115 -75.95 15.57 -9.43
#